data_AF-A0A2V6A7Y2-F1
#
_entry.id   AF-A0A2V6A7Y2-F1
#
_cell.length_a   1.000
_cell.length_b   1.000
_cell.length_c   1.000
_cell.angle_alpha   90.00
_cell.angle_beta   90.00
_cell.angle_gamma   90.00
#
_symmetry.space_group_name_H-M   'P 1'
#
loop_
_entity.id
_entity.type
_entity.pdbx_description
1 polymer ?
#
loop_
_entity_poly.entity_id
_entity_poly.type
_entity_poly.pdbx_seq_one_letter_code
_entity_poly.pdbx_strand_id
1 'polypeptide(L)'
;MKSAYELAMERLAKASPTLVLTDEQKTQLAEIDSTYKAKIAEKELFLKDQIQKAENAGNFGEIEKLEKQLISEIARLRQDCEAKKEKLRANFSK
;
A
#
# COMPACT_ATOMS: atom_id res chain seq x y z
N MET A 1 14.58 22.34 23.21
CA MET A 1 13.25 22.22 23.85
C MET A 1 12.51 21.12 23.12
N LYS A 2 12.06 20.06 23.80
CA LYS A 2 11.25 19.01 23.17
C LYS A 2 9.85 19.56 22.89
N SER A 3 9.27 19.19 21.76
CA SER A 3 7.92 19.58 21.35
C SER A 3 6.87 18.88 22.21
N ALA A 4 5.71 19.51 22.40
CA ALA A 4 4.60 18.95 23.17
C ALA A 4 4.13 17.58 22.63
N TYR A 5 4.31 17.35 21.33
CA TYR A 5 4.04 16.05 20.69
C TYR A 5 5.00 14.97 21.18
N GLU A 6 6.30 15.25 21.24
CA GLU A 6 7.32 14.31 21.69
C GLU A 6 7.12 13.91 23.16
N LEU A 7 6.71 14.87 23.99
CA LEU A 7 6.41 14.63 25.41
C LEU A 7 5.14 13.78 25.61
N ALA A 8 4.13 13.96 24.74
CA ALA A 8 2.91 13.17 24.77
C ALA A 8 3.16 11.71 24.33
N MET A 9 4.03 11.51 23.34
CA MET A 9 4.45 10.18 22.88
C MET A 9 5.31 9.45 23.91
N GLU A 10 6.20 10.14 24.63
CA GLU A 10 6.99 9.58 25.75
C GLU A 10 6.09 9.07 26.89
N ARG A 11 4.98 9.77 27.19
CA ARG A 11 4.03 9.36 28.23
C ARG A 11 3.18 8.17 27.81
N LEU A 12 2.77 8.13 26.54
CA LEU A 12 2.00 7.02 25.97
C LEU A 12 2.82 5.72 25.91
N ALA A 13 4.10 5.81 25.55
CA ALA A 13 5.02 4.67 25.51
C ALA A 13 5.27 4.01 26.87
N LYS A 14 5.12 4.75 27.98
CA LYS A 14 5.28 4.22 29.35
C LYS A 14 4.06 3.47 29.91
N ALA A 15 2.86 3.77 29.43
CA ALA A 15 1.60 3.25 30.01
C ALA A 15 1.13 1.93 29.37
N SER A 16 1.45 1.74 28.09
CA SER A 16 1.33 0.48 27.36
C SER A 16 2.52 0.42 26.42
N PRO A 17 3.31 -0.67 26.35
CA PRO A 17 4.35 -0.83 25.34
C PRO A 17 3.70 -1.12 23.98
N THR A 18 2.83 -0.21 23.56
CA THR A 18 2.48 -0.02 22.16
C THR A 18 3.79 0.36 21.50
N LEU A 19 4.26 -0.43 20.55
CA LEU A 19 5.41 -0.09 19.71
C LEU A 19 5.14 1.27 19.06
N VAL A 20 5.61 2.35 19.71
CA VAL A 20 5.56 3.68 19.17
C VAL A 20 6.60 3.71 18.07
N LEU A 21 6.13 3.67 16.83
CA LEU A 21 7.01 3.79 15.68
C LEU A 21 7.69 5.14 15.69
N THR A 22 9.00 5.16 15.47
CA THR A 22 9.74 6.41 15.24
C THR A 22 9.25 7.08 13.96
N ASP A 23 9.50 8.38 13.80
CA ASP A 23 9.09 9.07 12.58
C ASP A 23 9.83 8.53 11.34
N GLU A 24 11.05 8.03 11.49
CA GLU A 24 11.77 7.30 10.46
C GLU A 24 11.05 5.99 10.08
N GLN A 25 10.63 5.19 11.06
CA GLN A 25 9.89 3.94 10.83
C GLN A 25 8.53 4.18 10.16
N LYS A 26 7.82 5.24 10.55
CA LYS A 26 6.58 5.68 9.88
C LYS A 26 6.85 6.11 8.44
N THR A 27 7.94 6.84 8.20
CA THR A 27 8.34 7.30 6.87
C THR A 27 8.64 6.10 5.97
N GLN A 28 9.40 5.11 6.43
CA GLN A 28 9.68 3.89 5.68
C GLN A 28 8.41 3.11 5.31
N LEU A 29 7.42 3.03 6.22
CA LEU A 29 6.12 2.42 5.90
C LEU A 29 5.34 3.23 4.87
N ALA A 30 5.33 4.57 4.99
CA ALA A 30 4.67 5.47 4.05
C ALA A 30 5.30 5.42 2.65
N GLU A 31 6.62 5.24 2.55
CA GLU A 31 7.32 5.03 1.29
C GLU A 31 6.89 3.73 0.59
N ILE A 32 6.71 2.64 1.35
CA ILE A 32 6.16 1.39 0.83
C ILE A 32 4.75 1.63 0.30
N ASP A 33 3.87 2.27 1.08
CA ASP A 33 2.50 2.56 0.67
C ASP A 33 2.46 3.44 -0.59
N SER A 34 3.27 4.49 -0.65
CA SER A 34 3.38 5.38 -1.82
C SER A 34 3.84 4.61 -3.06
N THR A 35 4.87 3.78 -2.92
CA THR A 35 5.40 2.97 -4.02
C THR A 35 4.34 2.00 -4.56
N TYR A 36 3.61 1.31 -3.68
CA TYR A 36 2.57 0.37 -4.12
C TYR A 36 1.33 1.07 -4.67
N LYS A 37 0.98 2.25 -4.14
CA LYS A 37 -0.09 3.08 -4.70
C LYS A 37 0.23 3.51 -6.12
N ALA A 38 1.47 3.92 -6.40
CA ALA A 38 1.92 4.25 -7.75
C ALA A 38 1.82 3.04 -8.70
N LYS A 39 2.28 1.86 -8.27
CA LYS A 39 2.18 0.62 -9.05
C LYS A 39 0.73 0.22 -9.35
N ILE A 40 -0.15 0.33 -8.37
CA ILE A 40 -1.58 0.05 -8.55
C ILE A 40 -2.18 1.03 -9.56
N ALA A 41 -1.90 2.32 -9.44
CA ALA A 41 -2.41 3.34 -10.36
C ALA A 41 -1.93 3.10 -11.82
N GLU A 42 -0.65 2.74 -11.99
CA GLU A 42 -0.08 2.39 -13.30
C GLU A 42 -0.80 1.19 -13.91
N LYS A 43 -1.00 0.11 -13.14
CA LYS A 43 -1.71 -1.09 -13.62
C LYS A 43 -3.17 -0.83 -13.91
N GLU A 44 -3.85 -0.06 -13.07
CA GLU A 44 -5.23 0.36 -13.28
C GLU A 44 -5.37 1.14 -14.58
N LEU A 45 -4.51 2.13 -14.80
CA LEU A 45 -4.56 2.95 -16.01
C LEU A 45 -4.32 2.11 -17.27
N PHE A 46 -3.32 1.23 -17.24
CA PHE A 46 -3.01 0.34 -18.36
C PHE A 46 -4.17 -0.61 -18.70
N LEU A 47 -4.72 -1.32 -17.71
CA LEU A 47 -5.79 -2.30 -17.97
C LEU A 47 -7.12 -1.63 -18.31
N LYS A 48 -7.43 -0.47 -17.73
CA LYS A 48 -8.63 0.31 -18.12
C LYS A 48 -8.55 0.79 -19.57
N ASP A 49 -7.37 1.23 -20.04
CA ASP A 49 -7.17 1.58 -21.45
C ASP A 49 -7.39 0.37 -22.38
N GLN A 50 -6.93 -0.83 -21.98
CA GLN A 50 -7.17 -2.05 -22.73
C GLN A 50 -8.65 -2.46 -22.73
N ILE A 51 -9.34 -2.32 -21.60
CA ILE A 51 -10.79 -2.56 -21.51
C ILE A 51 -11.52 -1.62 -22.46
N GLN A 52 -11.20 -0.33 -22.44
CA GLN A 52 -11.83 0.65 -23.34
C GLN A 52 -11.62 0.32 -24.81
N LYS A 53 -10.42 -0.17 -25.18
CA LYS A 53 -10.12 -0.64 -26.53
C LYS A 53 -10.96 -1.87 -26.90
N ALA A 54 -11.11 -2.83 -25.98
CA ALA A 54 -11.93 -4.01 -26.19
C ALA A 54 -13.43 -3.68 -26.30
N GLU A 55 -13.93 -2.71 -25.52
CA GLU A 55 -15.29 -2.15 -25.63
C GLU A 55 -15.53 -1.54 -27.01
N ASN A 56 -14.62 -0.70 -27.49
CA ASN A 56 -14.72 -0.08 -28.80
C ASN A 56 -14.68 -1.13 -29.94
N ALA A 57 -14.02 -2.26 -29.72
CA ALA A 57 -13.97 -3.39 -30.64
C ALA A 57 -15.15 -4.36 -30.51
N GLY A 58 -16.05 -4.18 -29.53
CA GLY A 58 -17.16 -5.09 -29.25
C GLY A 58 -16.73 -6.47 -28.73
N ASN A 59 -15.51 -6.60 -28.19
CA ASN A 59 -14.96 -7.87 -27.72
C ASN A 59 -15.25 -8.10 -26.23
N PHE A 60 -16.51 -8.40 -25.92
CA PHE A 60 -16.99 -8.63 -24.55
C PHE A 60 -16.29 -9.78 -23.82
N GLY A 61 -15.85 -10.81 -24.55
CA GLY A 61 -15.09 -11.92 -23.96
C GLY A 61 -13.70 -11.50 -23.47
N GLU A 62 -13.08 -10.52 -24.13
CA GLU A 62 -11.80 -9.96 -23.69
C GLU A 62 -11.98 -8.97 -22.54
N ILE A 63 -13.06 -8.19 -22.53
CA ILE A 63 -13.40 -7.29 -21.42
C ILE A 63 -13.47 -8.06 -20.09
N GLU A 64 -14.24 -9.15 -20.05
CA GLU A 64 -14.40 -9.95 -18.82
C GLU A 64 -13.06 -10.52 -18.31
N LYS A 65 -12.16 -10.91 -19.23
CA LYS A 65 -10.83 -11.38 -18.88
C LYS A 65 -9.97 -10.25 -18.31
N LEU A 66 -9.98 -9.09 -18.95
CA LEU A 66 -9.21 -7.92 -18.51
C LEU A 66 -9.71 -7.38 -17.16
N GLU A 67 -11.01 -7.40 -16.89
CA GLU A 67 -11.57 -7.04 -15.59
C GLU A 67 -11.15 -8.01 -14.48
N LYS A 68 -11.23 -9.33 -14.74
CA LYS A 68 -10.73 -10.35 -13.79
C LYS A 68 -9.24 -10.18 -13.53
N GLN A 69 -8.46 -9.91 -14.58
CA GLN A 69 -7.04 -9.63 -14.46
C GLN A 69 -6.80 -8.40 -13.58
N LEU A 70 -7.50 -7.29 -13.83
CA LEU A 70 -7.39 -6.05 -13.05
C LEU A 70 -7.63 -6.29 -11.57
N ILE A 71 -8.72 -6.98 -11.22
CA ILE A 71 -9.05 -7.29 -9.82
C ILE A 71 -7.95 -8.13 -9.18
N SER A 72 -7.47 -9.17 -9.88
CA SER A 72 -6.43 -10.06 -9.36
C SER A 72 -5.08 -9.35 -9.14
N GLU A 73 -4.68 -8.49 -10.06
CA GLU A 73 -3.42 -7.74 -9.99
C GLU A 73 -3.45 -6.71 -8.86
N ILE A 74 -4.55 -5.97 -8.69
CA ILE A 74 -4.72 -5.03 -7.58
C ILE A 74 -4.68 -5.78 -6.24
N ALA A 75 -5.39 -6.90 -6.13
CA ALA A 75 -5.41 -7.71 -4.91
C ALA A 75 -4.01 -8.20 -4.55
N ARG A 76 -3.26 -8.72 -5.53
CA ARG A 76 -1.88 -9.17 -5.36
C ARG A 76 -0.96 -8.03 -4.92
N LEU A 77 -1.04 -6.87 -5.56
CA LEU A 77 -0.21 -5.71 -5.20
C LEU A 77 -0.50 -5.21 -3.77
N ARG A 78 -1.77 -5.23 -3.34
CA ARG A 78 -2.14 -4.90 -1.96
C ARG A 78 -1.59 -5.91 -0.97
N GLN A 79 -1.70 -7.20 -1.27
CA GLN A 79 -1.13 -8.26 -0.43
C GLN A 79 0.40 -8.12 -0.31
N ASP A 80 1.09 -7.87 -1.42
CA ASP A 80 2.54 -7.65 -1.44
C ASP A 80 2.94 -6.40 -0.64
N CYS A 81 2.13 -5.34 -0.69
CA CYS A 81 2.32 -4.14 0.11
C CYS A 81 2.25 -4.46 1.62
N GLU A 82 1.17 -5.13 2.05
CA GLU A 82 1.00 -5.52 3.45
C GLU A 82 2.11 -6.47 3.92
N ALA A 83 2.45 -7.48 3.12
CA ALA A 83 3.52 -8.41 3.45
C ALA A 83 4.89 -7.71 3.60
N LYS A 84 5.16 -6.66 2.80
CA LYS A 84 6.38 -5.86 2.96
C LYS A 84 6.34 -4.98 4.20
N LYS A 85 5.21 -4.33 4.48
CA LYS A 85 5.04 -3.54 5.70
C LYS A 85 5.18 -4.41 6.95
N GLU A 86 4.63 -5.62 6.94
CA GLU A 86 4.75 -6.56 8.06
C GLU A 86 6.18 -7.05 8.26
N LYS A 87 6.89 -7.41 7.18
CA LYS A 87 8.33 -7.72 7.25
C LYS A 87 9.15 -6.55 7.81
N LEU A 88 8.83 -5.33 7.39
CA LEU A 88 9.50 -4.13 7.89
C LEU A 88 9.19 -3.91 9.38
N ARG A 89 7.94 -4.07 9.80
CA ARG A 89 7.56 -4.00 11.22
C ARG A 89 8.24 -5.07 12.08
N ALA A 90 8.42 -6.29 11.57
CA ALA A 90 9.15 -7.34 12.27
C ALA A 90 10.64 -7.00 12.47
N ASN A 91 11.22 -6.16 11.61
CA ASN A 91 12.59 -5.66 11.79
C ASN A 91 12.68 -4.53 12.82
N PHE A 92 11.57 -3.87 13.18
CA PHE A 92 11.57 -2.80 14.18
C PHE A 92 11.62 -3.30 15.63
N SER A 93 11.29 -4.58 15.85
CA SER A 93 11.33 -5.24 17.15
C SER A 93 12.64 -6.01 17.41
N LYS A 94 13.60 -5.94 16.49
CA LYS A 94 14.95 -6.52 16.61
C LYS A 94 15.95 -5.42 16.93
#